data_AF-A0AAN8IXF6-F1
#
_entry.id   AF-A0AAN8IXF6-F1
#
_cell.length_a   1.000
_cell.length_b   1.000
_cell.length_c   1.000
_cell.angle_alpha   90.00
_cell.angle_beta   90.00
_cell.angle_gamma   90.00
#
_symmetry.space_group_name_H-M   'P 1'
#
loop_
_entity.id
_entity.type
_entity.pdbx_description
1 polymer ?
#
loop_
_entity_poly.entity_id
_entity_poly.type
_entity_poly.pdbx_seq_one_letter_code
_entity_poly.pdbx_strand_id
1 'polypeptide(L)'
;MNARDLQKKLESQHDQIKLYEKKLKDVVRAYKSLETEKTALQNALDSISPEVGIHSTKWFQSLQAKLQQVDVDRERELVDHGKVLAEMQARYAKEHQSLEATSKETTALTKKINQKDELINQLKSREAQLICQVSTLNKEVKELTEKAYDVPSIQILKDELANLKVDHARELMDAVVKAKHMTQLEEQDRASAKIAELEEKTMSLLETVARSEEARNEAYDAFLQSEMEKATLVEVQGKAWMQFQFIAQMLIQIDYRLREVEQAALVKELEHHKKTEAMSEEITKLQNKLALLTTGGELEYLRNIFIQFIQSNNSSAKKNILKAMGMALKLSANEMKAIDSK
;
A
#
# COMPACT_ATOMS: atom_id res chain seq x y z
N MET A 1 -72.20 -62.53 -48.60
CA MET A 1 -70.76 -62.22 -48.44
C MET A 1 -70.03 -63.56 -48.52
N ASN A 2 -69.20 -63.78 -49.53
CA ASN A 2 -68.58 -65.09 -49.74
C ASN A 2 -67.45 -65.28 -48.72
N ALA A 3 -67.22 -66.50 -48.23
CA ALA A 3 -66.25 -66.79 -47.17
C ALA A 3 -64.84 -66.24 -47.49
N ARG A 4 -64.50 -66.22 -48.78
CA ARG A 4 -63.23 -65.70 -49.31
C ARG A 4 -63.05 -64.19 -49.09
N ASP A 5 -64.13 -63.40 -49.12
CA ASP A 5 -64.08 -61.95 -48.90
C ASP A 5 -63.92 -61.60 -47.42
N LEU A 6 -64.56 -62.38 -46.55
CA LEU A 6 -64.36 -62.29 -45.10
C LEU A 6 -62.93 -62.65 -44.72
N GLN A 7 -62.35 -63.68 -45.34
CA GLN A 7 -60.97 -64.10 -45.10
C GLN A 7 -59.95 -63.02 -45.48
N LYS A 8 -60.10 -62.39 -46.66
CA LYS A 8 -59.27 -61.24 -47.06
C LYS A 8 -59.39 -60.05 -46.12
N LYS A 9 -60.61 -59.79 -45.61
CA LYS A 9 -60.85 -58.70 -44.66
C LYS A 9 -60.17 -58.98 -43.32
N LEU A 10 -60.20 -60.25 -42.87
CA LEU A 10 -59.50 -60.73 -41.68
C LEU A 10 -57.97 -60.62 -41.82
N GLU A 11 -57.42 -61.02 -42.96
CA GLU A 11 -55.99 -60.87 -43.26
C GLU A 11 -55.56 -59.40 -43.31
N SER A 12 -56.34 -58.54 -43.99
CA SER A 12 -56.07 -57.11 -44.04
C SER A 12 -56.13 -56.47 -42.66
N GLN A 13 -57.11 -56.83 -41.83
CA GLN A 13 -57.20 -56.36 -40.45
C GLN A 13 -56.03 -56.87 -39.61
N HIS A 14 -55.61 -58.12 -39.80
CA HIS A 14 -54.47 -58.70 -39.10
C HIS A 14 -53.15 -57.98 -39.45
N ASP A 15 -52.92 -57.66 -40.72
CA ASP A 15 -51.75 -56.89 -41.15
C ASP A 15 -51.79 -55.46 -40.64
N GLN A 16 -52.98 -54.84 -40.60
CA GLN A 16 -53.16 -53.50 -40.04
C GLN A 16 -52.86 -53.50 -38.53
N ILE A 17 -53.30 -54.52 -37.80
CA ILE A 17 -52.98 -54.72 -36.38
C ILE A 17 -51.47 -54.89 -36.20
N LYS A 18 -50.80 -55.72 -37.00
CA LYS A 18 -49.33 -55.88 -36.95
C LYS A 18 -48.60 -54.56 -37.21
N LEU A 19 -49.08 -53.75 -38.14
CA LEU A 19 -48.50 -52.45 -38.43
C LEU A 19 -48.67 -51.48 -37.25
N TYR A 20 -49.85 -51.46 -36.62
CA TYR A 20 -50.10 -50.64 -35.44
C TYR A 20 -49.27 -51.11 -34.24
N GLU A 21 -49.13 -52.42 -34.01
CA GLU A 21 -48.23 -52.94 -32.99
C GLU A 21 -46.78 -52.50 -33.20
N LYS A 22 -46.31 -52.51 -34.45
CA LYS A 22 -44.95 -52.03 -34.77
C LYS A 22 -44.80 -50.53 -34.48
N LYS A 23 -45.74 -49.70 -34.97
CA LYS A 23 -45.73 -48.26 -34.69
C LYS A 23 -45.80 -47.95 -33.20
N LEU A 24 -46.62 -48.68 -32.45
CA LEU A 24 -46.73 -48.52 -31.01
C LEU A 24 -45.41 -48.87 -30.31
N LYS A 25 -44.73 -49.95 -30.72
CA LYS A 25 -43.41 -50.31 -30.19
C LYS A 25 -42.35 -49.23 -30.47
N ASP A 26 -42.37 -48.63 -31.66
CA ASP A 26 -41.44 -47.56 -32.03
C ASP A 26 -41.70 -46.28 -31.21
N VAL A 27 -42.97 -45.90 -31.04
CA VAL A 27 -43.36 -44.76 -30.18
C VAL A 27 -42.97 -44.99 -28.73
N VAL A 28 -43.24 -46.17 -28.19
CA VAL A 28 -42.84 -46.53 -26.81
C VAL A 28 -41.32 -46.48 -26.65
N ARG A 29 -40.56 -46.91 -27.66
CA ARG A 29 -39.09 -46.83 -27.65
C ARG A 29 -38.61 -45.37 -27.65
N ALA A 30 -39.18 -44.52 -28.50
CA ALA A 30 -38.86 -43.10 -28.54
C ALA A 30 -39.18 -42.42 -27.20
N TYR A 31 -40.35 -42.73 -26.62
CA TYR A 31 -40.75 -42.17 -25.32
C TYR A 31 -39.80 -42.59 -24.19
N LYS A 32 -39.37 -43.86 -24.16
CA LYS A 32 -38.38 -44.33 -23.20
C LYS A 32 -37.03 -43.62 -23.37
N SER A 33 -36.59 -43.42 -24.61
CA SER A 33 -35.36 -42.68 -24.90
C SER A 33 -35.44 -41.23 -24.43
N LEU A 34 -36.59 -40.59 -24.65
CA LEU A 34 -36.83 -39.21 -24.21
C LEU A 34 -36.84 -39.12 -22.67
N GLU A 35 -37.47 -40.09 -21.99
CA GLU A 35 -37.49 -40.12 -20.53
C GLU A 35 -36.09 -40.32 -19.96
N THR A 36 -35.26 -41.16 -20.58
CA THR A 36 -33.85 -41.30 -20.16
C THR A 36 -33.06 -40.01 -20.35
N GLU A 37 -33.30 -39.27 -21.43
CA GLU A 37 -32.60 -38.01 -21.72
C GLU A 37 -33.05 -36.90 -20.78
N LYS A 38 -34.36 -36.79 -20.51
CA LYS A 38 -34.91 -35.91 -19.48
C LYS A 38 -34.32 -36.21 -18.11
N THR A 39 -34.21 -37.47 -17.74
CA THR A 39 -33.62 -37.89 -16.46
C THR A 39 -32.12 -37.53 -16.41
N ALA A 40 -31.38 -37.73 -17.50
CA ALA A 40 -29.97 -37.36 -17.59
C ALA A 40 -29.76 -35.84 -17.48
N LEU A 41 -30.60 -35.04 -18.14
CA LEU A 41 -30.56 -33.58 -18.08
C LEU A 41 -30.96 -33.06 -16.70
N GLN A 42 -31.97 -33.65 -16.06
CA GLN A 42 -32.36 -33.28 -14.69
C GLN A 42 -31.21 -33.58 -13.71
N ASN A 43 -30.57 -34.75 -13.82
CA ASN A 43 -29.42 -35.09 -12.98
C ASN A 43 -28.22 -34.15 -13.20
N ALA A 44 -27.98 -33.71 -14.44
CA ALA A 44 -26.94 -32.72 -14.74
C ALA A 44 -27.28 -31.35 -14.13
N LEU A 45 -28.54 -30.93 -14.22
CA LEU A 45 -29.01 -29.68 -13.63
C LEU A 45 -28.92 -29.68 -12.10
N ASP A 46 -29.35 -30.78 -11.47
CA ASP A 46 -29.28 -30.98 -10.02
C ASP A 46 -27.82 -31.02 -9.52
N SER A 47 -26.86 -31.40 -10.37
CA SER A 47 -25.43 -31.37 -10.03
C SER A 47 -24.83 -29.96 -10.14
N ILE A 48 -25.25 -29.16 -11.12
CA ILE A 48 -24.68 -27.82 -11.38
C ILE A 48 -25.31 -26.75 -10.47
N SER A 49 -26.61 -26.86 -10.17
CA SER A 49 -27.34 -25.91 -9.33
C SER A 49 -26.67 -25.64 -7.95
N PRO A 50 -26.25 -26.66 -7.18
CA PRO A 50 -25.58 -26.44 -5.90
C PRO A 50 -24.15 -25.91 -6.05
N GLU A 51 -23.38 -26.30 -7.08
CA GLU A 51 -22.00 -25.83 -7.25
C GLU A 51 -21.93 -24.33 -7.53
N VAL A 52 -22.81 -23.81 -8.38
CA VAL A 52 -22.87 -22.36 -8.69
C VAL A 52 -23.29 -21.56 -7.45
N GLY A 53 -24.25 -22.07 -6.68
CA GLY A 53 -24.67 -21.46 -5.42
C GLY A 53 -23.55 -21.41 -4.37
N ILE A 54 -22.81 -22.52 -4.21
CA ILE A 54 -21.69 -22.64 -3.27
C ILE A 54 -20.51 -21.75 -3.69
N HIS A 55 -20.19 -21.69 -4.97
CA HIS A 55 -19.10 -20.84 -5.46
C HIS A 55 -19.43 -19.36 -5.27
N SER A 56 -20.65 -18.95 -5.61
CA SER A 56 -21.11 -17.57 -5.44
C SER A 56 -21.13 -17.15 -3.96
N THR A 57 -21.61 -18.02 -3.07
CA THR A 57 -21.59 -17.74 -1.62
C THR A 57 -20.18 -17.67 -1.05
N LYS A 58 -19.27 -18.57 -1.44
CA LYS A 58 -17.86 -18.50 -1.02
C LYS A 58 -17.18 -17.20 -1.49
N TRP A 59 -17.45 -16.79 -2.73
CA TRP A 59 -16.93 -15.53 -3.25
C TRP A 59 -17.48 -14.31 -2.49
N PHE A 60 -18.78 -14.30 -2.20
CA PHE A 60 -19.42 -13.27 -1.39
C PHE A 60 -18.84 -13.19 0.03
N GLN A 61 -18.65 -14.34 0.68
CA GLN A 61 -18.03 -14.41 2.02
C GLN A 61 -16.59 -13.90 2.01
N SER A 62 -15.81 -14.24 0.97
CA SER A 62 -14.44 -13.75 0.81
C SER A 62 -14.39 -12.23 0.61
N LEU A 63 -15.28 -11.68 -0.21
CA LEU A 63 -15.41 -10.23 -0.38
C LEU A 63 -15.83 -9.53 0.91
N GLN A 64 -16.80 -10.10 1.62
CA GLN A 64 -17.26 -9.56 2.89
C GLN A 64 -16.15 -9.54 3.94
N ALA A 65 -15.34 -10.60 4.03
CA ALA A 65 -14.19 -10.67 4.92
C ALA A 65 -13.12 -9.63 4.53
N LYS A 66 -12.84 -9.46 3.23
CA LYS A 66 -11.92 -8.41 2.76
C LYS A 66 -12.40 -7.01 3.08
N LEU A 67 -13.71 -6.75 2.95
CA LEU A 67 -14.30 -5.46 3.28
C LEU A 67 -14.13 -5.15 4.77
N GLN A 68 -14.45 -6.12 5.63
CA GLN A 68 -14.26 -5.99 7.08
C GLN A 68 -12.81 -5.74 7.46
N GLN A 69 -11.87 -6.42 6.79
CA GLN A 69 -10.44 -6.21 7.03
C GLN A 69 -10.01 -4.78 6.66
N VAL A 70 -10.46 -4.27 5.51
CA VAL A 70 -10.18 -2.88 5.09
C VAL A 70 -10.75 -1.88 6.08
N ASP A 71 -11.96 -2.12 6.60
CA ASP A 71 -12.55 -1.24 7.62
C ASP A 71 -11.73 -1.23 8.92
N VAL A 72 -11.27 -2.41 9.38
CA VAL A 72 -10.41 -2.53 10.56
C VAL A 72 -9.06 -1.84 10.37
N ASP A 73 -8.43 -2.02 9.20
CA ASP A 73 -7.13 -1.41 8.92
C ASP A 73 -7.27 0.11 8.77
N ARG A 74 -8.33 0.61 8.13
CA ARG A 74 -8.66 2.04 8.07
C ARG A 74 -8.86 2.66 9.46
N GLU A 75 -9.60 1.98 10.34
CA GLU A 75 -9.83 2.46 11.71
C GLU A 75 -8.50 2.54 12.49
N ARG A 76 -7.63 1.54 12.31
CA ARG A 76 -6.29 1.54 12.90
C ARG A 76 -5.43 2.70 12.40
N GLU A 77 -5.41 2.94 11.08
CA GLU A 77 -4.69 4.07 10.49
C GLU A 77 -5.22 5.42 11.01
N LEU A 78 -6.54 5.58 11.15
CA LEU A 78 -7.14 6.79 11.72
C LEU A 78 -6.69 7.03 13.17
N VAL A 79 -6.63 5.97 13.98
CA VAL A 79 -6.14 6.04 15.36
C VAL A 79 -4.66 6.45 15.39
N ASP A 80 -3.82 5.86 14.55
CA ASP A 80 -2.39 6.16 14.52
C ASP A 80 -2.12 7.57 13.99
N HIS A 81 -2.83 8.03 12.96
CA HIS A 81 -2.81 9.43 12.52
C HIS A 81 -3.26 10.38 13.64
N GLY A 82 -4.29 10.01 14.40
CA GLY A 82 -4.74 10.78 15.57
C GLY A 82 -3.66 10.94 16.63
N LYS A 83 -2.90 9.87 16.93
CA LYS A 83 -1.76 9.93 17.86
C LYS A 83 -0.65 10.86 17.37
N VAL A 84 -0.28 10.76 16.08
CA VAL A 84 0.75 11.62 15.48
C VAL A 84 0.33 13.10 15.52
N LEU A 85 -0.93 13.40 15.21
CA LEU A 85 -1.45 14.77 15.30
C LEU A 85 -1.43 15.31 16.73
N ALA A 86 -1.81 14.49 17.72
CA ALA A 86 -1.76 14.87 19.13
C ALA A 86 -0.31 15.13 19.59
N GLU A 87 0.64 14.28 19.18
CA GLU A 87 2.06 14.48 19.48
C GLU A 87 2.61 15.75 18.83
N MET A 88 2.28 15.99 17.56
CA MET A 88 2.72 17.20 16.85
C MET A 88 2.15 18.47 17.49
N GLN A 89 0.87 18.46 17.89
CA GLN A 89 0.26 19.57 18.63
C GLN A 89 0.94 19.80 19.99
N ALA A 90 1.28 18.73 20.72
CA ALA A 90 1.99 18.83 21.98
C ALA A 90 3.40 19.41 21.81
N ARG A 91 4.14 18.95 20.78
CA ARG A 91 5.47 19.50 20.43
C ARG A 91 5.39 20.98 20.06
N TYR A 92 4.42 21.35 19.21
CA TYR A 92 4.20 22.74 18.83
C TYR A 92 3.90 23.63 20.04
N ALA A 93 3.01 23.19 20.94
CA ALA A 93 2.70 23.93 22.16
C ALA A 93 3.93 24.12 23.06
N LYS A 94 4.74 23.07 23.22
CA LYS A 94 5.98 23.13 24.02
C LYS A 94 7.02 24.06 23.40
N GLU A 95 7.22 23.98 22.08
CA GLU A 95 8.15 24.83 21.34
C GLU A 95 7.72 26.29 21.40
N HIS A 96 6.43 26.58 21.22
CA HIS A 96 5.88 27.93 21.34
C HIS A 96 6.11 28.51 22.74
N GLN A 97 5.88 27.74 23.81
CA GLN A 97 6.17 28.16 25.18
C GLN A 97 7.67 28.43 25.41
N SER A 98 8.54 27.56 24.87
CA SER A 98 9.98 27.74 24.96
C SER A 98 10.44 29.01 24.24
N LEU A 99 9.89 29.28 23.06
CA LEU A 99 10.21 30.48 22.27
C LEU A 99 9.75 31.75 22.98
N GLU A 100 8.57 31.73 23.60
CA GLU A 100 8.08 32.87 24.38
C GLU A 100 8.96 33.13 25.62
N ALA A 101 9.43 32.07 26.29
CA ALA A 101 10.34 32.17 27.42
C ALA A 101 11.70 32.76 27.03
N THR A 102 12.32 32.26 25.95
CA THR A 102 13.61 32.76 25.46
C THR A 102 13.50 34.19 24.92
N SER A 103 12.36 34.58 24.33
CA SER A 103 12.08 35.95 23.91
C SER A 103 12.00 36.92 25.11
N LYS A 104 11.32 36.52 26.19
CA LYS A 104 11.26 37.31 27.44
C LYS A 104 12.65 37.46 28.07
N GLU A 105 13.42 36.38 28.13
CA GLU A 105 14.79 36.41 28.64
C GLU A 105 15.69 37.32 27.80
N THR A 106 15.63 37.19 26.48
CA THR A 106 16.37 38.05 25.54
C THR A 106 16.05 39.52 25.78
N THR A 107 14.77 39.86 25.90
CA THR A 107 14.32 41.23 26.19
C THR A 107 14.86 41.74 27.53
N ALA A 108 14.91 40.89 28.55
CA ALA A 108 15.45 41.23 29.87
C ALA A 108 16.97 41.46 29.81
N LEU A 109 17.72 40.62 29.10
CA LEU A 109 19.16 40.77 28.90
C LEU A 109 19.48 42.03 28.09
N THR A 110 18.75 42.32 27.01
CA THR A 110 18.90 43.56 26.25
C THR A 110 18.70 44.80 27.13
N LYS A 111 17.70 44.80 28.03
CA LYS A 111 17.53 45.89 29.00
C LYS A 111 18.72 46.03 29.94
N LYS A 112 19.27 44.92 30.45
CA LYS A 112 20.47 44.94 31.31
C LYS A 112 21.71 45.45 30.58
N ILE A 113 21.87 45.10 29.31
CA ILE A 113 22.96 45.59 28.46
C ILE A 113 22.86 47.11 28.33
N ASN A 114 21.70 47.63 27.94
CA ASN A 114 21.49 49.07 27.80
C ASN A 114 21.75 49.84 29.12
N GLN A 115 21.36 49.28 30.27
CA GLN A 115 21.67 49.85 31.58
C GLN A 115 23.17 49.89 31.87
N LYS A 116 23.90 48.83 31.54
CA LYS A 116 25.36 48.78 31.72
C LYS A 116 26.07 49.75 30.78
N ASP A 117 25.61 49.88 29.54
CA ASP A 117 26.18 50.85 28.59
C ASP A 117 26.01 52.29 29.07
N GLU A 118 24.85 52.61 29.66
CA GLU A 118 24.62 53.91 30.29
C GLU A 118 25.59 54.17 31.47
N LEU A 119 25.78 53.17 32.35
CA LEU A 119 26.76 53.27 33.43
C LEU A 119 28.20 53.43 32.92
N ILE A 120 28.58 52.72 31.86
CA ILE A 120 29.89 52.85 31.21
C ILE A 120 30.08 54.27 30.70
N ASN A 121 29.06 54.87 30.07
CA ASN A 121 29.12 56.24 29.58
C ASN A 121 29.28 57.26 30.73
N GLN A 122 28.58 57.06 31.84
CA GLN A 122 28.72 57.89 33.04
C GLN A 122 30.13 57.80 33.63
N LEU A 123 30.67 56.59 33.75
CA LEU A 123 32.03 56.36 34.25
C LEU A 123 33.09 57.01 33.34
N LYS A 124 32.96 56.89 32.02
CA LYS A 124 33.84 57.56 31.06
C LYS A 124 33.80 59.09 31.21
N SER A 125 32.62 59.67 31.41
CA SER A 125 32.49 61.11 31.67
C SER A 125 33.21 61.52 32.96
N ARG A 126 33.05 60.73 34.03
CA ARG A 126 33.71 60.99 35.31
C ARG A 126 35.23 60.85 35.24
N GLU A 127 35.73 59.85 34.52
CA GLU A 127 37.15 59.65 34.26
C GLU A 127 37.75 60.87 33.55
N ALA A 128 37.10 61.37 32.49
CA ALA A 128 37.55 62.58 31.79
C ALA A 128 37.61 63.81 32.72
N GLN A 129 36.63 63.99 33.60
CA GLN A 129 36.65 65.08 34.59
C GLN A 129 37.82 64.97 35.57
N LEU A 130 38.07 63.76 36.09
CA LEU A 130 39.19 63.51 37.01
C LEU A 130 40.54 63.78 36.33
N ILE A 131 40.70 63.38 35.06
CA ILE A 131 41.90 63.66 34.27
C ILE A 131 42.14 65.18 34.18
N CYS A 132 41.09 65.98 33.91
CA CYS A 132 41.20 67.44 33.91
C CYS A 132 41.59 68.00 35.28
N GLN A 133 40.96 67.52 36.36
CA GLN A 133 41.27 67.94 37.73
C GLN A 133 42.73 67.65 38.12
N VAL A 134 43.21 66.44 37.83
CA VAL A 134 44.61 66.04 38.08
C VAL A 134 45.56 66.93 37.27
N SER A 135 45.22 67.25 36.01
CA SER A 135 46.04 68.17 35.20
C SER A 135 46.13 69.56 35.82
N THR A 136 45.02 70.11 36.35
CA THR A 136 45.00 71.40 37.03
C THR A 136 45.82 71.39 38.31
N LEU A 137 45.59 70.42 39.19
CA LEU A 137 46.32 70.29 40.46
C LEU A 137 47.81 70.10 40.22
N ASN A 138 48.21 69.33 39.19
CA ASN A 138 49.61 69.18 38.83
C ASN A 138 50.27 70.50 38.40
N LYS A 139 49.53 71.40 37.74
CA LYS A 139 50.03 72.74 37.42
C LYS A 139 50.19 73.59 38.68
N GLU A 140 49.20 73.58 39.57
CA GLU A 140 49.25 74.32 40.84
C GLU A 140 50.40 73.84 41.73
N VAL A 141 50.58 72.52 41.87
CA VAL A 141 51.71 71.94 42.61
C VAL A 141 53.03 72.39 41.99
N LYS A 142 53.16 72.36 40.67
CA LYS A 142 54.38 72.82 39.99
C LYS A 142 54.67 74.30 40.28
N GLU A 143 53.66 75.16 40.19
CA GLU A 143 53.78 76.60 40.50
C GLU A 143 54.13 76.88 41.97
N LEU A 144 53.54 76.13 42.90
CA LEU A 144 53.84 76.24 44.33
C LEU A 144 55.24 75.72 44.65
N THR A 145 55.68 74.66 43.97
CA THR A 145 57.04 74.12 44.11
C THR A 145 58.08 75.12 43.61
N GLU A 146 57.80 75.80 42.49
CA GLU A 146 58.65 76.90 41.97
C GLU A 146 58.70 78.09 42.94
N LYS A 147 57.60 78.46 43.59
CA LYS A 147 57.56 79.54 44.61
C LYS A 147 58.25 79.18 45.93
N ALA A 148 58.33 77.91 46.28
CA ALA A 148 58.97 77.44 47.52
C ALA A 148 60.51 77.53 47.47
N TYR A 149 61.12 77.69 46.29
CA TYR A 149 62.57 77.84 46.13
C TYR A 149 63.12 79.24 46.54
N ASP A 150 62.26 80.23 46.79
CA ASP A 150 62.64 81.63 47.04
C ASP A 150 62.55 82.11 48.50
N VAL A 151 62.56 81.21 49.50
CA VAL A 151 62.42 81.59 50.93
C VAL A 151 63.70 81.31 51.74
N PRO A 152 64.51 82.34 52.08
CA PRO A 152 65.78 82.21 52.82
C PRO A 152 65.68 81.69 54.26
N SER A 153 64.48 81.57 54.83
CA SER A 153 64.23 81.11 56.20
C SER A 153 64.39 79.59 56.40
N ILE A 154 64.50 78.82 55.29
CA ILE A 154 64.51 77.35 55.30
C ILE A 154 65.89 76.77 55.68
N GLN A 155 66.96 77.57 55.67
CA GLN A 155 68.33 77.09 55.85
C GLN A 155 68.73 76.91 57.34
N ILE A 156 68.12 77.63 58.28
CA ILE A 156 68.39 77.49 59.73
C ILE A 156 67.56 76.35 60.34
N LEU A 157 66.33 76.17 59.86
CA LEU A 157 65.51 74.99 60.16
C LEU A 157 66.16 73.70 59.65
N LYS A 158 67.02 73.77 58.63
CA LYS A 158 67.69 72.63 57.99
C LYS A 158 68.70 71.91 58.90
N ASP A 159 69.37 72.65 59.78
CA ASP A 159 70.45 72.12 60.63
C ASP A 159 69.90 71.60 61.98
N GLU A 160 68.83 72.21 62.52
CA GLU A 160 68.07 71.61 63.63
C GLU A 160 67.19 70.43 63.17
N LEU A 161 66.65 70.47 61.94
CA LEU A 161 66.11 69.29 61.26
C LEU A 161 67.18 68.24 61.03
N ALA A 162 68.48 68.55 60.91
CA ALA A 162 69.50 67.55 60.58
C ALA A 162 69.76 66.60 61.76
N ASN A 163 69.76 67.09 63.00
CA ASN A 163 69.94 66.24 64.19
C ASN A 163 68.64 65.58 64.65
N LEU A 164 67.48 66.27 64.60
CA LEU A 164 66.19 65.59 64.75
C LEU A 164 66.00 64.57 63.60
N LYS A 165 66.42 64.86 62.37
CA LYS A 165 66.40 63.89 61.26
C LYS A 165 67.20 62.66 61.56
N VAL A 166 68.30 62.69 62.30
CA VAL A 166 69.09 61.45 62.47
C VAL A 166 68.37 60.47 63.40
N ASP A 167 67.84 60.93 64.52
CA ASP A 167 67.10 60.06 65.44
C ASP A 167 65.68 59.78 64.95
N HIS A 168 64.98 60.79 64.42
CA HIS A 168 63.67 60.60 63.80
C HIS A 168 63.77 59.85 62.47
N ALA A 169 64.87 59.90 61.70
CA ALA A 169 65.06 59.02 60.54
C ALA A 169 65.48 57.62 60.95
N ARG A 170 66.08 57.39 62.12
CA ARG A 170 66.26 56.02 62.63
C ARG A 170 64.91 55.44 63.06
N GLU A 171 64.10 56.19 63.80
CA GLU A 171 62.72 55.78 64.16
C GLU A 171 61.80 55.69 62.94
N LEU A 172 61.87 56.63 61.98
CA LEU A 172 61.17 56.53 60.70
C LEU A 172 61.72 55.38 59.88
N MET A 173 63.03 55.10 59.87
CA MET A 173 63.57 53.97 59.10
C MET A 173 63.08 52.65 59.71
N ASP A 174 63.05 52.51 61.04
CA ASP A 174 62.48 51.33 61.69
C ASP A 174 60.95 51.25 61.49
N ALA A 175 60.23 52.37 61.58
CA ALA A 175 58.79 52.43 61.31
C ALA A 175 58.47 52.21 59.83
N VAL A 176 59.29 52.68 58.89
CA VAL A 176 59.19 52.46 57.44
C VAL A 176 59.59 51.05 57.09
N VAL A 177 60.60 50.45 57.74
CA VAL A 177 60.95 49.04 57.54
C VAL A 177 59.84 48.14 58.09
N LYS A 178 59.28 48.44 59.26
CA LYS A 178 58.12 47.71 59.80
C LYS A 178 56.87 47.91 58.95
N ALA A 179 56.55 49.15 58.56
CA ALA A 179 55.43 49.44 57.67
C ALA A 179 55.62 48.80 56.31
N LYS A 180 56.83 48.84 55.73
CA LYS A 180 57.17 48.18 54.46
C LYS A 180 57.06 46.67 54.57
N HIS A 181 57.51 46.08 55.68
CA HIS A 181 57.37 44.65 55.92
C HIS A 181 55.91 44.26 56.12
N MET A 182 55.13 45.05 56.85
CA MET A 182 53.68 44.85 57.00
C MET A 182 52.94 45.01 55.66
N THR A 183 53.20 46.07 54.88
CA THR A 183 52.58 46.25 53.56
C THR A 183 53.01 45.15 52.60
N GLN A 184 54.27 44.71 52.66
CA GLN A 184 54.76 43.61 51.83
C GLN A 184 54.13 42.27 52.22
N LEU A 185 53.89 42.03 53.52
CA LEU A 185 53.18 40.85 54.00
C LEU A 185 51.70 40.90 53.58
N GLU A 186 51.04 42.06 53.72
CA GLU A 186 49.66 42.25 53.24
C GLU A 186 49.53 42.12 51.72
N GLU A 187 50.52 42.61 50.96
CA GLU A 187 50.59 42.44 49.50
C GLU A 187 50.83 40.97 49.13
N GLN A 188 51.68 40.27 49.89
CA GLN A 188 51.91 38.84 49.73
C GLN A 188 50.62 38.05 50.02
N ASP A 189 49.91 38.36 51.10
CA ASP A 189 48.64 37.70 51.46
C ASP A 189 47.56 37.98 50.40
N ARG A 190 47.47 39.22 49.89
CA ARG A 190 46.56 39.55 48.78
C ARG A 190 46.93 38.81 47.49
N ALA A 191 48.22 38.70 47.17
CA ALA A 191 48.68 37.96 46.01
C ALA A 191 48.37 36.46 46.15
N SER A 192 48.63 35.87 47.32
CA SER A 192 48.30 34.47 47.62
C SER A 192 46.80 34.21 47.55
N ALA A 193 45.97 35.10 48.11
CA ALA A 193 44.51 34.98 47.98
C ALA A 193 44.05 35.08 46.53
N LYS A 194 44.67 35.96 45.72
CA LYS A 194 44.35 36.08 44.30
C LYS A 194 44.77 34.86 43.50
N ILE A 195 45.91 34.24 43.83
CA ILE A 195 46.36 32.99 43.22
C ILE A 195 45.35 31.87 43.52
N ALA A 196 44.93 31.72 44.79
CA ALA A 196 43.95 30.71 45.17
C ALA A 196 42.60 30.89 44.44
N GLU A 197 42.11 32.13 44.30
CA GLU A 197 40.89 32.44 43.54
C GLU A 197 41.04 32.06 42.05
N LEU A 198 42.20 32.34 41.46
CA LEU A 198 42.49 31.99 40.06
C LEU A 198 42.64 30.49 39.86
N GLU A 199 43.23 29.76 40.81
CA GLU A 199 43.34 28.31 40.80
C GLU A 199 41.95 27.66 40.89
N GLU A 200 41.10 28.11 41.80
CA GLU A 200 39.70 27.64 41.93
C GLU A 200 38.91 27.87 40.64
N LYS A 201 39.02 29.08 40.06
CA LYS A 201 38.37 29.40 38.79
C LYS A 201 38.89 28.53 37.64
N THR A 202 40.19 28.24 37.62
CA THR A 202 40.80 27.36 36.61
C THR A 202 40.27 25.94 36.75
N MET A 203 40.16 25.41 37.97
CA MET A 203 39.60 24.08 38.24
C MET A 203 38.13 23.99 37.80
N SER A 204 37.31 25.01 38.12
CA SER A 204 35.91 25.06 37.69
C SER A 204 35.75 25.09 36.16
N LEU A 205 36.62 25.84 35.47
CA LEU A 205 36.64 25.87 34.00
C LEU A 205 37.06 24.51 33.42
N LEU A 206 38.08 23.87 33.97
CA LEU A 206 38.52 22.53 33.52
C LEU A 206 37.41 21.49 33.69
N GLU A 207 36.70 21.50 34.82
CA GLU A 207 35.56 20.61 35.04
C GLU A 207 34.43 20.87 34.04
N THR A 208 34.14 22.14 33.76
CA THR A 208 33.13 22.52 32.75
C THR A 208 33.53 22.04 31.36
N VAL A 209 34.81 22.18 31.00
CA VAL A 209 35.36 21.67 29.72
C VAL A 209 35.22 20.15 29.66
N ALA A 210 35.65 19.42 30.69
CA ALA A 210 35.54 17.96 30.74
C ALA A 210 34.10 17.48 30.53
N ARG A 211 33.13 18.05 31.25
CA ARG A 211 31.70 17.72 31.06
C ARG A 211 31.20 18.06 29.66
N SER A 212 31.66 19.16 29.08
CA SER A 212 31.29 19.54 27.71
C SER A 212 31.87 18.58 26.66
N GLU A 213 33.08 18.05 26.90
CA GLU A 213 33.72 17.07 26.02
C GLU A 213 33.06 15.71 26.13
N GLU A 214 32.68 15.28 27.33
CA GLU A 214 31.88 14.07 27.55
C GLU A 214 30.54 14.15 26.82
N ALA A 215 29.78 15.24 27.02
CA ALA A 215 28.50 15.44 26.33
C ALA A 215 28.65 15.48 24.80
N ARG A 216 29.75 16.06 24.29
CA ARG A 216 30.07 16.06 22.86
C ARG A 216 30.34 14.65 22.35
N ASN A 217 31.08 13.84 23.10
CA ASN A 217 31.39 12.46 22.72
C ASN A 217 30.11 11.59 22.74
N GLU A 218 29.27 11.72 23.76
CA GLU A 218 27.97 11.03 23.83
C GLU A 218 27.06 11.40 22.65
N ALA A 219 27.00 12.68 22.29
CA ALA A 219 26.24 13.14 21.13
C ALA A 219 26.79 12.57 19.81
N TYR A 220 28.12 12.44 19.70
CA TYR A 220 28.77 11.85 18.53
C TYR A 220 28.51 10.34 18.42
N ASP A 221 28.57 9.61 19.54
CA ASP A 221 28.27 8.18 19.57
C ASP A 221 26.80 7.91 19.24
N ALA A 222 25.88 8.73 19.77
CA ALA A 222 24.45 8.65 19.43
C ALA A 222 24.20 8.94 17.95
N PHE A 223 24.91 9.91 17.36
CA PHE A 223 24.85 10.18 15.94
C PHE A 223 25.35 9.00 15.09
N LEU A 224 26.47 8.38 15.47
CA LEU A 224 26.99 7.19 14.79
C LEU A 224 26.02 6.01 14.85
N GLN A 225 25.40 5.76 16.01
CA GLN A 225 24.37 4.74 16.15
C GLN A 225 23.17 5.03 15.26
N SER A 226 22.70 6.27 15.22
CA SER A 226 21.60 6.67 14.34
C SER A 226 21.92 6.47 12.85
N GLU A 227 23.14 6.76 12.41
CA GLU A 227 23.56 6.52 11.02
C GLU A 227 23.68 5.02 10.70
N MET A 228 24.15 4.20 11.65
CA MET A 228 24.15 2.74 11.50
C MET A 228 22.73 2.18 11.39
N GLU A 229 21.82 2.59 12.27
CA GLU A 229 20.40 2.19 12.21
C GLU A 229 19.76 2.57 10.88
N LYS A 230 19.98 3.81 10.44
CA LYS A 230 19.52 4.29 9.14
C LYS A 230 20.07 3.45 7.98
N ALA A 231 21.34 3.06 8.00
CA ALA A 231 21.92 2.18 6.98
C ALA A 231 21.22 0.81 6.95
N THR A 232 20.93 0.22 8.11
CA THR A 232 20.19 -1.05 8.16
C THR A 232 18.76 -0.92 7.66
N LEU A 233 18.07 0.18 7.96
CA LEU A 233 16.72 0.45 7.46
C LEU A 233 16.71 0.59 5.94
N VAL A 234 17.69 1.28 5.36
CA VAL A 234 17.85 1.41 3.90
C VAL A 234 18.05 0.03 3.25
N GLU A 235 18.85 -0.85 3.86
CA GLU A 235 19.04 -2.21 3.36
C GLU A 235 17.74 -3.03 3.38
N VAL A 236 16.99 -2.97 4.49
CA VAL A 236 15.70 -3.67 4.63
C VAL A 236 14.67 -3.14 3.63
N GLN A 237 14.59 -1.82 3.45
CA GLN A 237 13.72 -1.21 2.43
C GLN A 237 14.11 -1.66 1.02
N GLY A 238 15.40 -1.73 0.71
CA GLY A 238 15.90 -2.22 -0.58
C GLY A 238 15.48 -3.68 -0.85
N LYS A 239 15.60 -4.55 0.16
CA LYS A 239 15.14 -5.96 0.07
C LYS A 239 13.62 -6.06 -0.14
N ALA A 240 12.85 -5.28 0.60
CA ALA A 240 11.40 -5.25 0.44
C ALA A 240 11.00 -4.78 -0.96
N TRP A 241 11.63 -3.73 -1.48
CA TRP A 241 11.35 -3.21 -2.82
C TRP A 241 11.65 -4.23 -3.92
N MET A 242 12.76 -4.97 -3.82
CA MET A 242 13.07 -6.06 -4.73
C MET A 242 12.02 -7.18 -4.69
N GLN A 243 11.53 -7.56 -3.51
CA GLN A 243 10.45 -8.55 -3.38
C GLN A 243 9.14 -8.06 -4.01
N PHE A 244 8.77 -6.79 -3.79
CA PHE A 244 7.60 -6.19 -4.43
C PHE A 244 7.71 -6.22 -5.95
N GLN A 245 8.88 -5.86 -6.51
CA GLN A 245 9.11 -5.90 -7.94
C GLN A 245 8.99 -7.33 -8.50
N PHE A 246 9.55 -8.32 -7.79
CA PHE A 246 9.45 -9.73 -8.18
C PHE A 246 7.98 -10.22 -8.17
N ILE A 247 7.22 -9.91 -7.12
CA ILE A 247 5.79 -10.26 -7.03
C ILE A 247 5.00 -9.57 -8.15
N ALA A 248 5.25 -8.30 -8.43
CA ALA A 248 4.59 -7.57 -9.51
C ALA A 248 4.83 -8.24 -10.88
N GLN A 249 6.07 -8.66 -11.15
CA GLN A 249 6.40 -9.38 -12.38
C GLN A 249 5.70 -10.75 -12.45
N MET A 250 5.65 -11.49 -11.34
CA MET A 250 4.91 -12.76 -11.28
C MET A 250 3.41 -12.57 -11.54
N LEU A 251 2.79 -11.52 -10.96
CA LEU A 251 1.37 -11.23 -11.17
C LEU A 251 1.07 -10.97 -12.65
N ILE A 252 1.90 -10.19 -13.35
CA ILE A 252 1.76 -9.94 -14.78
C ILE A 252 1.83 -11.26 -15.57
N GLN A 253 2.78 -12.14 -15.24
CA GLN A 253 2.93 -13.42 -15.92
C GLN A 253 1.73 -14.34 -15.69
N ILE A 254 1.20 -14.39 -14.46
CA ILE A 254 0.01 -15.17 -14.12
C ILE A 254 -1.21 -14.64 -14.87
N ASP A 255 -1.42 -13.32 -14.90
CA ASP A 255 -2.52 -12.67 -15.62
C ASP A 255 -2.47 -12.96 -17.13
N TYR A 256 -1.27 -12.95 -17.73
CA TYR A 256 -1.08 -13.36 -19.12
C TYR A 256 -1.49 -14.83 -19.35
N ARG A 257 -1.02 -15.76 -18.51
CA ARG A 257 -1.35 -17.19 -18.62
C ARG A 257 -2.84 -17.45 -18.39
N LEU A 258 -3.48 -16.71 -17.49
CA LEU A 258 -4.91 -16.84 -17.23
C LEU A 258 -5.72 -16.47 -18.49
N ARG A 259 -5.37 -15.36 -19.14
CA ARG A 259 -6.00 -14.94 -20.41
C ARG A 259 -5.81 -15.98 -21.52
N GLU A 260 -4.63 -16.60 -21.63
CA GLU A 260 -4.41 -17.68 -22.60
C GLU A 260 -5.31 -18.89 -22.35
N VAL A 261 -5.47 -19.30 -21.09
CA VAL A 261 -6.35 -20.41 -20.70
C VAL A 261 -7.81 -20.09 -20.99
N GLU A 262 -8.26 -18.87 -20.63
CA GLU A 262 -9.63 -18.41 -20.92
C GLU A 262 -9.91 -18.38 -22.43
N GLN A 263 -8.97 -17.88 -23.23
CA GLN A 263 -9.10 -17.86 -24.69
C GLN A 263 -9.15 -19.28 -25.27
N ALA A 264 -8.30 -20.20 -24.78
CA ALA A 264 -8.30 -21.59 -25.22
C ALA A 264 -9.62 -22.30 -24.86
N ALA A 265 -10.17 -22.03 -23.68
CA ALA A 265 -11.47 -22.55 -23.26
C ALA A 265 -12.60 -22.04 -24.16
N LEU A 266 -12.63 -20.74 -24.45
CA LEU A 266 -13.65 -20.13 -25.32
C LEU A 266 -13.62 -20.72 -26.75
N VAL A 267 -12.42 -20.91 -27.32
CA VAL A 267 -12.26 -21.53 -28.65
C VAL A 267 -12.83 -22.94 -28.64
N LYS A 268 -12.51 -23.73 -27.61
CA LYS A 268 -13.01 -25.10 -27.46
C LYS A 268 -14.54 -25.15 -27.31
N GLU A 269 -15.13 -24.26 -26.51
CA GLU A 269 -16.58 -24.13 -26.39
C GLU A 269 -17.24 -23.78 -27.73
N LEU A 270 -16.65 -22.86 -28.49
CA LEU A 270 -17.14 -22.46 -29.80
C LEU A 270 -17.07 -23.60 -30.84
N GLU A 271 -16.01 -24.42 -30.81
CA GLU A 271 -15.92 -25.65 -31.60
C GLU A 271 -16.98 -26.69 -31.21
N HIS A 272 -17.18 -26.90 -29.91
CA HIS A 272 -18.24 -27.78 -29.41
C HIS A 272 -19.64 -27.29 -29.81
N HIS A 273 -19.89 -25.98 -29.75
CA HIS A 273 -21.14 -25.38 -30.17
C HIS A 273 -21.40 -25.61 -31.66
N LYS A 274 -20.41 -25.34 -32.53
CA LYS A 274 -20.50 -25.61 -33.98
C LYS A 274 -20.81 -27.07 -34.29
N LYS A 275 -20.17 -28.01 -33.57
CA LYS A 275 -20.44 -29.44 -33.75
C LYS A 275 -21.86 -29.81 -33.32
N THR A 276 -22.33 -29.22 -32.23
CA THR A 276 -23.69 -29.43 -31.71
C THR A 276 -24.75 -28.89 -32.68
N GLU A 277 -24.51 -27.72 -33.27
CA GLU A 277 -25.36 -27.11 -34.30
C GLU A 277 -25.41 -27.99 -35.55
N ALA A 278 -24.26 -28.44 -36.06
CA ALA A 278 -24.20 -29.33 -37.23
C ALA A 278 -24.96 -30.65 -37.00
N MET A 279 -24.82 -31.27 -35.82
CA MET A 279 -25.59 -32.47 -35.45
C MET A 279 -27.10 -32.17 -35.36
N SER A 280 -27.47 -31.01 -34.80
CA SER A 280 -28.88 -30.59 -34.70
C SER A 280 -29.52 -30.37 -36.08
N GLU A 281 -28.77 -29.79 -37.03
CA GLU A 281 -29.22 -29.69 -38.43
C GLU A 281 -29.41 -31.06 -39.09
N GLU A 282 -28.48 -32.00 -38.87
CA GLU A 282 -28.58 -33.35 -39.43
C GLU A 282 -29.78 -34.10 -38.86
N ILE A 283 -30.00 -34.01 -37.54
CA ILE A 283 -31.21 -34.53 -36.89
C ILE A 283 -32.46 -33.94 -37.53
N THR A 284 -32.50 -32.62 -37.73
CA THR A 284 -33.64 -31.94 -38.37
C THR A 284 -33.85 -32.43 -39.81
N LYS A 285 -32.78 -32.59 -40.60
CA LYS A 285 -32.83 -33.13 -41.97
C LYS A 285 -33.37 -34.56 -41.98
N LEU A 286 -32.93 -35.41 -41.05
CA LEU A 286 -33.39 -36.80 -40.92
C LEU A 286 -34.85 -36.87 -40.47
N GLN A 287 -35.26 -36.03 -39.51
CA GLN A 287 -36.65 -35.91 -39.07
C GLN A 287 -37.56 -35.48 -40.23
N ASN A 288 -37.15 -34.49 -41.03
CA ASN A 288 -37.91 -34.06 -42.20
C ASN A 288 -38.03 -35.16 -43.27
N LYS A 289 -36.95 -35.89 -43.56
CA LYS A 289 -37.00 -37.05 -44.46
C LYS A 289 -37.94 -38.14 -43.93
N LEU A 290 -37.88 -38.43 -42.63
CA LEU A 290 -38.76 -39.41 -42.00
C LEU A 290 -40.22 -38.97 -42.06
N ALA A 291 -40.51 -37.68 -41.83
CA ALA A 291 -41.84 -37.08 -41.96
C ALA A 291 -42.39 -37.26 -43.39
N LEU A 292 -41.59 -36.95 -44.42
CA LEU A 292 -41.97 -37.17 -45.82
C LEU A 292 -42.29 -38.65 -46.12
N LEU A 293 -41.45 -39.57 -45.65
CA LEU A 293 -41.70 -41.01 -45.82
C LEU A 293 -42.94 -41.49 -45.03
N THR A 294 -43.26 -40.86 -43.91
CA THR A 294 -44.40 -41.23 -43.06
C THR A 294 -45.72 -40.57 -43.48
N THR A 295 -45.71 -39.51 -44.30
CA THR A 295 -46.93 -38.89 -44.86
C THR A 295 -47.75 -39.76 -45.82
N GLY A 296 -47.40 -41.04 -45.99
CA GLY A 296 -48.36 -42.05 -46.45
C GLY A 296 -48.72 -42.03 -47.94
N GLY A 297 -48.20 -41.09 -48.72
CA GLY A 297 -48.49 -40.98 -50.16
C GLY A 297 -48.15 -42.25 -50.95
N GLU A 298 -47.04 -42.92 -50.64
CA GLU A 298 -46.67 -44.20 -51.28
C GLU A 298 -47.64 -45.32 -50.89
N LEU A 299 -48.07 -45.38 -49.62
CA LEU A 299 -49.04 -46.37 -49.13
C LEU A 299 -50.43 -46.13 -49.69
N GLU A 300 -50.83 -44.87 -49.82
CA GLU A 300 -52.12 -44.47 -50.38
C GLU A 300 -52.17 -44.68 -51.89
N TYR A 301 -51.06 -44.43 -52.60
CA TYR A 301 -50.89 -44.79 -54.00
C TYR A 301 -50.96 -46.31 -54.22
N LEU A 302 -50.23 -47.09 -53.41
CA LEU A 302 -50.29 -48.55 -53.42
C LEU A 302 -51.70 -49.07 -53.13
N ARG A 303 -52.39 -48.47 -52.15
CA ARG A 303 -53.79 -48.77 -51.85
C ARG A 303 -54.69 -48.49 -53.06
N ASN A 304 -54.53 -47.36 -53.73
CA ASN A 304 -55.33 -46.97 -54.89
C ASN A 304 -55.10 -47.90 -56.09
N ILE A 305 -53.84 -48.23 -56.41
CA ILE A 305 -53.51 -49.17 -57.48
C ILE A 305 -54.03 -50.58 -57.16
N PHE A 306 -53.93 -51.02 -55.90
CA PHE A 306 -54.46 -52.31 -55.49
C PHE A 306 -55.99 -52.40 -55.67
N ILE A 307 -56.72 -51.32 -55.38
CA ILE A 307 -58.16 -51.26 -55.66
C ILE A 307 -58.42 -51.39 -57.17
N GLN A 308 -57.67 -50.67 -58.01
CA GLN A 308 -57.79 -50.79 -59.48
C GLN A 308 -57.48 -52.20 -59.99
N PHE A 309 -56.48 -52.87 -59.40
CA PHE A 309 -56.12 -54.24 -59.72
C PHE A 309 -57.32 -55.18 -59.53
N ILE A 310 -58.00 -55.08 -58.38
CA ILE A 310 -59.16 -55.91 -58.04
C ILE A 310 -60.32 -55.65 -59.02
N GLN A 311 -60.56 -54.40 -59.40
CA GLN A 311 -61.69 -54.00 -60.25
C GLN A 311 -61.46 -54.26 -61.74
N SER A 312 -60.21 -54.40 -62.18
CA SER A 312 -59.92 -54.70 -63.58
C SER A 312 -60.34 -56.13 -63.94
N ASN A 313 -60.97 -56.32 -65.10
CA ASN A 313 -61.36 -57.64 -65.62
C ASN A 313 -60.49 -58.10 -66.80
N ASN A 314 -59.60 -57.23 -67.29
CA ASN A 314 -58.68 -57.51 -68.39
C ASN A 314 -57.34 -58.02 -67.85
N SER A 315 -56.90 -59.19 -68.33
CA SER A 315 -55.62 -59.81 -67.95
C SER A 315 -54.41 -58.89 -68.24
N SER A 316 -54.41 -58.17 -69.37
CA SER A 316 -53.31 -57.26 -69.69
C SER A 316 -53.28 -56.04 -68.77
N ALA A 317 -54.45 -55.52 -68.38
CA ALA A 317 -54.56 -54.43 -67.41
C ALA A 317 -54.07 -54.88 -66.02
N LYS A 318 -54.45 -56.09 -65.57
CA LYS A 318 -53.95 -56.69 -64.32
C LYS A 318 -52.43 -56.82 -64.29
N LYS A 319 -51.84 -57.29 -65.40
CA LYS A 319 -50.38 -57.42 -65.52
C LYS A 319 -49.67 -56.06 -65.45
N ASN A 320 -50.19 -55.06 -66.16
CA ASN A 320 -49.64 -53.70 -66.10
C ASN A 320 -49.77 -53.07 -64.70
N ILE A 321 -50.90 -53.31 -64.04
CA ILE A 321 -51.13 -52.86 -62.66
C ILE A 321 -50.18 -53.58 -61.68
N LEU A 322 -49.96 -54.89 -61.82
CA LEU A 322 -48.98 -55.63 -61.01
C LEU A 322 -47.56 -55.12 -61.22
N LYS A 323 -47.18 -54.76 -62.45
CA LYS A 323 -45.88 -54.10 -62.72
C LYS A 323 -45.80 -52.75 -62.02
N ALA A 324 -46.84 -51.93 -62.06
CA ALA A 324 -46.88 -50.64 -61.37
C ALA A 324 -46.76 -50.80 -59.85
N MET A 325 -47.46 -51.78 -59.26
CA MET A 325 -47.31 -52.14 -57.84
C MET A 325 -45.90 -52.65 -57.52
N GLY A 326 -45.34 -53.49 -58.40
CA GLY A 326 -43.99 -54.03 -58.23
C GLY A 326 -42.91 -52.96 -58.26
N MET A 327 -43.05 -51.96 -59.14
CA MET A 327 -42.19 -50.77 -59.15
C MET A 327 -42.36 -49.93 -57.89
N ALA A 328 -43.60 -49.69 -57.44
CA ALA A 328 -43.87 -48.93 -56.21
C ALA A 328 -43.32 -49.62 -54.94
N LEU A 329 -43.35 -50.95 -54.90
CA LEU A 329 -42.79 -51.77 -53.80
C LEU A 329 -41.29 -52.07 -53.96
N LYS A 330 -40.67 -51.60 -55.05
CA LYS A 330 -39.25 -51.85 -55.37
C LYS A 330 -38.91 -53.35 -55.39
N LEU A 331 -39.75 -54.15 -56.02
CA LEU A 331 -39.50 -55.59 -56.22
C LEU A 331 -38.20 -55.79 -57.01
N SER A 332 -37.46 -56.84 -56.66
CA SER A 332 -36.22 -57.22 -57.33
C SER A 332 -36.46 -57.60 -58.80
N ALA A 333 -35.41 -57.59 -59.61
CA ALA A 333 -35.49 -57.96 -61.02
C ALA A 333 -36.05 -59.38 -61.23
N ASN A 334 -35.82 -60.30 -60.29
CA ASN A 334 -36.34 -61.67 -60.35
C ASN A 334 -37.85 -61.73 -60.07
N GLU A 335 -38.33 -60.94 -59.12
CA GLU A 335 -39.76 -60.84 -58.79
C GLU A 335 -40.52 -60.15 -59.93
N MET A 336 -39.94 -59.11 -60.54
CA MET A 336 -40.52 -58.46 -61.71
C MET A 336 -40.64 -59.41 -62.92
N LYS A 337 -39.65 -60.29 -63.13
CA LYS A 337 -39.73 -61.34 -64.17
C LYS A 337 -40.85 -62.36 -63.92
N ALA A 338 -41.16 -62.67 -62.66
CA ALA A 338 -42.25 -63.58 -62.32
C ALA A 338 -43.65 -62.98 -62.59
N ILE A 339 -43.77 -61.65 -62.59
CA ILE A 339 -44.98 -60.95 -63.03
C ILE A 339 -45.07 -60.96 -64.56
N ASP A 340 -43.93 -60.95 -65.26
CA ASP A 340 -43.86 -61.03 -66.72
C ASP A 340 -44.16 -62.42 -67.29
N SER A 341 -43.95 -63.48 -66.50
CA SER A 341 -44.24 -64.86 -66.91
C SER A 341 -45.69 -65.32 -66.65
N LYS A 342 -46.50 -64.49 -65.98
CA LYS A 342 -47.95 -64.66 -65.85
C LYS A 342 -48.71 -63.80 -66.86
#